data_AF-A0ABD0RRA1-F1
#
_entry.id   AF-A0ABD0RRA1-F1
#
_cell.length_a   1.000
_cell.length_b   1.000
_cell.length_c   1.000
_cell.angle_alpha   90.00
_cell.angle_beta   90.00
_cell.angle_gamma   90.00
#
_symmetry.space_group_name_H-M   'P 1'
#
loop_
_entity.id
_entity.type
_entity.pdbx_description
1 polymer ?
#
loop_
_entity_poly.entity_id
_entity_poly.type
_entity_poly.pdbx_seq_one_letter_code
_entity_poly.pdbx_strand_id
1 'polypeptide(L)' 'FIQEDYLRELLTTMGDRFTDEEVDELFREAPIDKKGNFNYVEFTRILKHGAKDKDD' A
#
# COMPACT_ATOMS: atom_id res chain seq x y z
N PHE A 1 7.13 -0.92 -10.43
CA PHE A 1 7.26 -1.54 -9.11
C PHE A 1 8.00 -0.55 -8.24
N ILE A 2 7.43 -0.20 -7.09
CA ILE A 2 8.05 0.68 -6.10
C ILE A 2 8.53 -0.23 -4.97
N GLN A 3 9.67 0.05 -4.34
CA GLN A 3 10.08 -0.70 -3.16
C GLN A 3 9.20 -0.32 -1.97
N GLU A 4 8.76 -1.30 -1.18
CA GLU A 4 7.93 -1.03 0.00
C GLU A 4 8.62 -0.09 0.98
N ASP A 5 9.93 -0.28 1.18
CA ASP A 5 10.76 0.54 2.08
C ASP A 5 10.74 2.02 1.67
N TYR A 6 10.84 2.29 0.37
CA TYR A 6 10.79 3.64 -0.17
C TYR A 6 9.41 4.28 -0.01
N LEU A 7 8.34 3.49 -0.20
CA LEU A 7 6.97 3.98 0.02
C LEU A 7 6.71 4.22 1.52
N ARG A 8 7.20 3.36 2.40
CA ARG A 8 7.13 3.51 3.86
C ARG A 8 7.84 4.77 4.31
N GLU A 9 9.06 5.00 3.83
CA GLU A 9 9.81 6.22 4.13
C GLU A 9 9.02 7.45 3.68
N LEU A 10 8.48 7.46 2.47
CA LEU A 10 7.68 8.58 1.95
C LEU A 10 6.40 8.83 2.77
N LEU A 11 5.65 7.79 3.14
CA LEU A 11 4.40 7.90 3.91
C LEU A 11 4.63 8.34 5.37
N THR A 12 5.81 8.04 5.93
CA THR A 12 6.18 8.43 7.29
C THR A 12 6.91 9.77 7.37
N THR A 13 7.53 10.24 6.28
CA THR A 13 8.30 11.51 6.25
C THR A 13 7.65 12.65 5.46
N MET A 14 6.79 12.39 4.47
CA MET A 14 6.19 13.42 3.62
C MET A 14 4.66 13.47 3.73
N GLY A 15 4.13 14.62 4.18
CA GLY A 15 2.68 14.88 4.28
C GLY A 15 2.10 14.64 5.67
N ASP A 16 0.84 14.19 5.74
CA ASP A 16 0.25 13.63 6.94
C ASP A 16 1.01 12.35 7.29
N ARG A 17 1.72 12.37 8.42
CA ARG A 17 2.54 11.26 8.86
C ARG A 17 1.62 10.12 9.25
N PHE A 18 1.46 9.16 8.36
CA PHE A 18 0.83 7.90 8.71
C PHE A 18 1.67 7.25 9.80
N THR A 19 1.00 6.74 10.81
CA THR A 19 1.66 5.93 11.83
C THR A 19 2.18 4.64 11.21
N ASP A 20 3.22 4.06 11.81
CA ASP A 20 3.79 2.80 11.34
C ASP A 20 2.72 1.70 11.25
N GLU A 21 1.72 1.74 12.14
CA GLU A 21 0.56 0.85 12.18
C GLU A 21 -0.37 1.04 10.98
N GLU A 22 -0.69 2.28 10.60
CA GLU A 22 -1.51 2.57 9.42
C GLU A 22 -0.80 2.21 8.13
N VAL A 23 0.50 2.43 8.08
CA VAL A 23 1.34 2.03 6.94
C VAL A 23 1.38 0.50 6.82
N ASP A 24 1.51 -0.22 7.93
CA ASP A 24 1.49 -1.70 7.97
C ASP A 24 0.14 -2.25 7.50
N GLU A 25 -0.99 -1.70 7.97
CA GLU A 25 -2.33 -2.09 7.49
C GLU A 25 -2.51 -1.81 5.99
N LEU A 26 -2.03 -0.66 5.52
CA LEU A 26 -2.11 -0.27 4.11
C LEU A 26 -1.24 -1.19 3.23
N PHE A 27 -0.09 -1.63 3.73
CA PHE A 27 0.75 -2.65 3.09
C PHE A 27 0.17 -4.05 3.15
N ARG A 28 -0.58 -4.39 4.20
CA ARG A 28 -1.26 -5.67 4.38
C ARG A 28 -2.40 -5.87 3.39
N GLU A 29 -3.12 -4.80 3.08
CA GLU A 29 -4.15 -4.79 2.05
C GLU A 29 -3.58 -4.56 0.64
N ALA A 30 -2.37 -4.03 0.54
CA ALA A 30 -1.74 -3.79 -0.74
C ALA A 30 -1.17 -5.07 -1.38
N PRO A 31 -1.20 -5.16 -2.71
CA PRO A 31 -0.56 -6.23 -3.46
C PRO A 31 0.94 -6.00 -3.52
N ILE A 32 1.63 -6.40 -2.45
CA ILE A 32 3.10 -6.49 -2.39
C ILE A 32 3.50 -7.87 -2.90
N ASP A 33 4.35 -7.90 -3.92
CA ASP A 33 4.94 -9.15 -4.39
C ASP A 33 5.90 -9.71 -3.33
N LYS A 34 6.12 -11.04 -3.29
CA LYS A 34 7.05 -11.70 -2.35
C LYS A 34 8.49 -11.18 -2.39
N LYS A 35 8.84 -10.37 -3.38
CA LYS A 35 10.11 -9.65 -3.50
C LYS A 35 10.13 -8.25 -2.86
N GLY A 36 9.10 -7.85 -2.13
CA GLY A 36 8.99 -6.49 -1.54
C GLY A 36 8.68 -5.41 -2.58
N ASN A 37 8.13 -5.83 -3.74
CA ASN A 37 7.79 -4.93 -4.82
C ASN A 37 6.32 -4.53 -4.71
N PHE A 38 6.08 -3.27 -4.38
CA PHE A 38 4.77 -2.66 -4.34
C PHE A 38 4.25 -2.36 -5.75
N ASN A 39 3.05 -2.87 -6.06
CA ASN A 39 2.38 -2.60 -7.32
C ASN A 39 1.42 -1.41 -7.19
N TYR A 40 1.95 -0.19 -7.40
CA TYR A 40 1.17 1.05 -7.37
C TYR A 40 -0.04 1.06 -8.32
N VAL A 41 0.04 0.36 -9.47
CA VAL A 41 -1.08 0.29 -10.44
C VAL A 41 -2.26 -0.47 -9.87
N GLU A 42 -1.97 -1.51 -9.08
CA GLU A 42 -3.01 -2.33 -8.46
C GLU A 42 -3.52 -1.68 -7.17
N PHE A 43 -2.65 -1.00 -6.42
CA PHE A 43 -3.05 -0.15 -5.29
C PHE A 43 -4.00 0.98 -5.70
N THR A 44 -3.69 1.73 -6.76
CA THR A 44 -4.59 2.79 -7.27
C THR A 44 -5.92 2.22 -7.79
N ARG A 45 -5.91 0.98 -8.28
CA ARG A 45 -7.14 0.28 -8.66
C ARG A 45 -7.99 -0.07 -7.44
N ILE A 46 -7.38 -0.55 -6.35
CA ILE A 46 -8.06 -0.81 -5.07
C ILE A 46 -8.59 0.50 -4.48
N LEU A 47 -7.76 1.55 -4.44
CA LEU A 47 -8.15 2.85 -3.90
C LEU A 47 -9.32 3.48 -4.68
N LYS A 48 -9.36 3.31 -6.01
CA LYS A 48 -10.40 3.89 -6.88
C LYS A 48 -11.68 3.04 -6.94
N HIS A 49 -11.58 1.72 -6.79
CA HIS A 49 -12.71 0.81 -6.94
C HIS A 49 -13.14 0.11 -5.64
N GLY A 50 -12.52 0.44 -4.51
CA GLY A 50 -12.64 -0.31 -3.27
C GLY A 50 -11.88 -1.63 -3.36
N ALA A 51 -11.40 -2.15 -2.21
CA ALA A 51 -11.03 -3.56 -2.13
C ALA A 51 -12.26 -4.33 -2.62
N LYS A 52 -12.12 -5.15 -3.67
CA LYS A 52 -13.21 -6.04 -4.07
C LYS A 52 -13.49 -6.92 -2.86
N ASP A 53 -14.59 -6.65 -2.15
CA ASP A 53 -15.24 -7.61 -1.29
C ASP A 53 -15.28 -8.93 -2.08
N LYS A 54 -14.50 -9.90 -1.62
CA LYS A 54 -14.79 -11.29 -1.94
C LYS A 54 -16.09 -11.56 -1.21
N ASP A 55 -17.19 -11.62 -1.94
CA ASP A 55 -18.30 -12.57 -1.78
C ASP A 55 -19.45 -12.16 -2.74
N ASP A 56 -19.45 -12.79 -3.92
CA ASP A 56 -20.64 -13.40 -4.56
C ASP A 56 -20.21 -14.78 -5.10
#